data_AF-A0A9L0JQL7-F1
#
_entry.id   AF-A0A9L0JQL7-F1
#
_cell.length_a   1.000
_cell.length_b   1.000
_cell.length_c   1.000
_cell.angle_alpha   90.00
_cell.angle_beta   90.00
_cell.angle_gamma   90.00
#
_symmetry.space_group_name_H-M   'P 1'
#
loop_
_entity.id
_entity.type
_entity.pdbx_description
1 polymer ?
#
loop_
_entity_poly.entity_id
_entity_poly.type
_entity_poly.pdbx_seq_one_letter_code
_entity_poly.pdbx_strand_id
1 'polypeptide(L)'
;MAEASGVNVGSGCEEKGPEGLSLEPVPPGTTISRVKLLDTMVDTFLQKLIAAGSYQRFTDCYKRFYQLQPEMTQRIYDKFITQLQTSIREEISEIKAEGNLEAVLNALDTIVEEGKDRKEPAWRPSGIPEKDLQRTMVPYFLQQRDALQRRVQKQEAENRQLADAVLAGRRQVEELQLQGQARQQAWQAQPREYKWCWRLGEAAQLSPEQQHQHTMRPLPLLALLALAALCLAGWADAKPSRAESGRGAAFVSKQEGSEVVKRFRRYLDHWLGAPAPYPDPLEPRREVCELNPDCDELADHIGFQEAYRRFYGTA
;
A
#
# COMPACT_ATOMS: atom_id res chain seq x y z
N MET A 1 -20.85 -69.27 9.64
CA MET A 1 -21.23 -69.76 8.29
C MET A 1 -20.12 -69.35 7.34
N ALA A 2 -19.72 -70.11 6.32
CA ALA A 2 -19.83 -71.55 6.04
C ALA A 2 -18.93 -71.79 4.79
N GLU A 3 -18.44 -73.01 4.54
CA GLU A 3 -17.51 -73.23 3.41
C GLU A 3 -18.17 -73.12 2.03
N ALA A 4 -17.35 -72.82 1.01
CA ALA A 4 -17.37 -73.55 -0.25
C ALA A 4 -16.02 -73.40 -0.97
N SER A 5 -15.37 -74.52 -1.30
CA SER A 5 -14.17 -74.57 -2.15
C SER A 5 -14.55 -74.95 -3.59
N GLY A 6 -13.80 -74.47 -4.58
CA GLY A 6 -14.02 -74.84 -5.99
C GLY A 6 -12.77 -74.65 -6.85
N VAL A 7 -12.15 -75.76 -7.24
CA VAL A 7 -10.97 -75.80 -8.12
C VAL A 7 -11.27 -76.78 -9.26
N ASN A 8 -11.10 -76.36 -10.52
CA ASN A 8 -10.20 -77.06 -11.45
C ASN A 8 -9.86 -76.29 -12.74
N VAL A 9 -8.74 -76.71 -13.34
CA VAL A 9 -8.29 -76.59 -14.74
C VAL A 9 -9.43 -76.81 -15.76
N GLY A 10 -9.46 -76.19 -16.95
CA GLY A 10 -8.50 -75.28 -17.59
C GLY A 10 -8.25 -75.64 -19.07
N SER A 11 -7.92 -74.65 -19.91
CA SER A 11 -7.47 -74.84 -21.30
C SER A 11 -6.75 -73.57 -21.78
N GLY A 12 -5.84 -73.69 -22.75
CA GLY A 12 -5.03 -72.57 -23.23
C GLY A 12 -4.94 -72.49 -24.75
N CYS A 13 -4.79 -71.27 -25.25
CA CYS A 13 -4.25 -70.98 -26.58
C CYS A 13 -3.18 -69.89 -26.42
N GLU A 14 -1.95 -70.19 -26.81
CA GLU A 14 -0.95 -69.16 -27.04
C GLU A 14 -1.23 -68.50 -28.40
N GLU A 15 -1.32 -67.16 -28.44
CA GLU A 15 -1.22 -66.42 -29.70
C GLU A 15 -0.08 -65.41 -29.61
N LYS A 16 0.94 -65.59 -30.45
CA LYS A 16 2.06 -64.65 -30.57
C LYS A 16 1.65 -63.43 -31.39
N GLY A 17 1.27 -62.36 -30.70
CA GLY A 17 1.32 -61.01 -31.29
C GLY A 17 2.79 -60.61 -31.59
N PRO A 18 3.07 -59.92 -32.71
CA PRO A 18 4.44 -59.60 -33.11
C PRO A 18 5.09 -58.48 -32.28
N GLU A 19 6.41 -58.42 -32.34
CA GLU A 19 7.25 -57.61 -31.46
C GLU A 19 7.27 -56.11 -31.80
N GLY A 20 7.27 -55.30 -30.74
CA GLY A 20 8.04 -54.05 -30.61
C GLY A 20 8.19 -53.11 -31.81
N LEU A 21 7.28 -52.14 -31.91
CA LEU A 21 7.73 -50.76 -32.15
C LEU A 21 7.90 -50.08 -30.80
N SER A 22 9.16 -49.87 -30.40
CA SER A 22 9.52 -49.30 -29.10
C SER A 22 9.03 -47.87 -28.99
N LEU A 23 8.13 -47.61 -28.04
CA LEU A 23 7.96 -46.27 -27.49
C LEU A 23 9.17 -45.96 -26.62
N GLU A 24 10.17 -45.33 -27.22
CA GLU A 24 11.31 -44.71 -26.54
C GLU A 24 10.83 -44.00 -25.27
N PRO A 25 11.40 -44.28 -24.08
CA PRO A 25 10.97 -43.69 -22.83
C PRO A 25 11.39 -42.22 -22.79
N VAL A 26 10.49 -41.34 -23.22
CA VAL A 26 10.65 -39.87 -23.17
C VAL A 26 11.12 -39.47 -21.77
N PRO A 27 12.27 -38.79 -21.63
CA PRO A 27 12.89 -38.57 -20.33
C PRO A 27 12.01 -37.70 -19.42
N PRO A 28 11.91 -38.01 -18.11
CA PRO A 28 11.07 -37.27 -17.18
C PRO A 28 11.70 -35.92 -16.84
N GLY A 29 11.53 -34.93 -17.72
CA GLY A 29 12.09 -33.58 -17.56
C GLY A 29 11.46 -32.48 -18.42
N THR A 30 10.90 -32.81 -19.60
CA THR A 30 10.27 -31.82 -20.49
C THR A 30 8.74 -31.87 -20.39
N THR A 31 8.18 -31.07 -19.48
CA THR A 31 6.76 -30.71 -19.49
C THR A 31 6.40 -30.07 -20.84
N ILE A 32 5.44 -30.67 -21.57
CA ILE A 32 4.99 -30.11 -22.85
C ILE A 32 4.26 -28.79 -22.56
N SER A 33 4.75 -27.67 -23.12
CA SER A 33 4.18 -26.36 -22.83
C SER A 33 2.71 -26.26 -23.26
N ARG A 34 1.90 -25.53 -22.49
CA ARG A 34 0.44 -25.46 -22.70
C ARG A 34 0.06 -24.88 -24.06
N VAL A 35 0.91 -24.01 -24.63
CA VAL A 35 0.75 -23.48 -26.00
C VAL A 35 0.83 -24.62 -27.04
N LYS A 36 1.83 -25.51 -26.93
CA LYS A 36 1.99 -26.65 -27.86
C LYS A 36 0.88 -27.69 -27.69
N LEU A 37 0.35 -27.85 -26.48
CA LEU A 37 -0.83 -28.68 -26.24
C LEU A 37 -2.07 -28.10 -26.93
N LEU A 38 -2.28 -26.78 -26.86
CA LEU A 38 -3.38 -26.10 -27.57
C LEU A 38 -3.26 -26.29 -29.09
N ASP A 39 -2.09 -26.05 -29.67
CA ASP A 39 -1.85 -26.22 -31.11
C ASP A 39 -2.08 -27.68 -31.55
N THR A 40 -1.60 -28.66 -30.78
CA THR A 40 -1.85 -30.09 -31.02
C THR A 40 -3.33 -30.45 -30.93
N MET A 41 -4.09 -29.84 -30.01
CA MET A 41 -5.54 -30.05 -29.91
C MET A 41 -6.29 -29.48 -31.12
N VAL A 42 -5.89 -28.31 -31.62
CA VAL A 42 -6.48 -27.68 -32.81
C VAL A 42 -6.18 -28.48 -34.08
N ASP A 43 -4.94 -28.95 -34.25
CA ASP A 43 -4.58 -29.86 -35.34
C ASP A 43 -5.39 -31.16 -35.29
N THR A 44 -5.52 -31.75 -34.10
CA THR A 44 -6.30 -32.98 -33.90
C THR A 44 -7.78 -32.75 -34.21
N PHE A 45 -8.36 -31.64 -33.77
CA PHE A 45 -9.74 -31.26 -34.07
C PHE A 45 -9.98 -31.14 -35.58
N LEU A 46 -9.12 -30.39 -36.29
CA LEU A 46 -9.21 -30.23 -37.74
C LEU A 46 -9.11 -31.57 -38.48
N GLN A 47 -8.17 -32.45 -38.08
CA GLN A 47 -8.06 -33.80 -38.65
C GLN A 47 -9.35 -34.62 -38.46
N LYS A 48 -9.97 -34.58 -37.27
CA LYS A 48 -11.23 -35.30 -37.01
C LYS A 48 -12.42 -34.71 -37.78
N LEU A 49 -12.49 -33.38 -37.92
CA LEU A 49 -13.50 -32.70 -38.71
C LEU A 49 -13.45 -33.14 -40.18
N ILE A 50 -12.26 -33.14 -40.79
CA ILE A 50 -12.07 -33.52 -42.20
C ILE A 50 -12.35 -35.02 -42.40
N ALA A 51 -11.92 -35.88 -41.47
CA ALA A 51 -12.23 -37.31 -41.51
C ALA A 51 -13.74 -37.58 -41.44
N ALA A 52 -14.49 -36.83 -40.62
CA ALA A 52 -15.95 -36.91 -40.57
C ALA A 52 -16.61 -36.33 -41.83
N GLY A 53 -16.03 -35.29 -42.44
CA GLY A 53 -16.49 -34.63 -43.65
C GLY A 53 -15.94 -35.19 -44.97
N SER A 54 -15.48 -36.45 -45.00
CA SER A 54 -14.68 -36.99 -46.12
C SER A 54 -15.34 -36.91 -47.50
N TYR A 55 -14.51 -36.88 -48.56
CA TYR A 55 -14.97 -36.73 -49.95
C TYR A 55 -16.00 -37.78 -50.38
N GLN A 56 -15.90 -39.02 -49.89
CA GLN A 56 -16.90 -40.06 -50.12
C GLN A 56 -18.27 -39.65 -49.57
N ARG A 57 -18.33 -39.15 -48.33
CA ARG A 57 -19.59 -38.68 -47.72
C ARG A 57 -20.14 -37.45 -48.43
N PHE A 58 -19.27 -36.59 -48.95
CA PHE A 58 -19.65 -35.44 -49.78
C PHE A 58 -20.27 -35.87 -51.12
N THR A 59 -19.63 -36.78 -51.86
CA THR A 59 -20.19 -37.31 -53.13
C THR A 59 -21.42 -38.19 -52.89
N ASP A 60 -21.53 -38.86 -51.74
CA ASP A 60 -22.73 -39.58 -51.33
C ASP A 60 -23.95 -38.66 -51.11
N CYS A 61 -23.74 -37.44 -50.62
CA CYS A 61 -24.79 -36.42 -50.54
C CYS A 61 -25.13 -35.81 -51.90
N TYR A 62 -24.13 -35.60 -52.77
CA TYR A 62 -24.27 -34.88 -54.04
C TYR A 62 -24.21 -35.78 -55.30
N LYS A 63 -24.65 -37.05 -55.18
CA LYS A 63 -24.52 -38.09 -56.23
C LYS A 63 -24.88 -37.64 -57.63
N ARG A 64 -26.00 -36.90 -57.78
CA ARG A 64 -26.48 -36.47 -59.11
C ARG A 64 -25.57 -35.44 -59.78
N PHE A 65 -24.90 -34.59 -59.01
CA PHE A 65 -23.91 -33.64 -59.53
C PHE A 65 -22.57 -34.34 -59.79
N TYR A 66 -22.12 -35.19 -58.87
CA TYR A 66 -20.91 -36.02 -59.04
C TYR A 66 -20.94 -36.89 -60.30
N GLN A 67 -22.10 -37.49 -60.61
CA GLN A 67 -22.31 -38.28 -61.84
C GLN A 67 -22.22 -37.46 -63.14
N LEU A 68 -22.41 -36.14 -63.09
CA LEU A 68 -22.39 -35.26 -64.26
C LEU A 68 -21.05 -34.52 -64.41
N GLN A 69 -20.43 -34.12 -63.29
CA GLN A 69 -19.17 -33.37 -63.27
C GLN A 69 -18.29 -33.80 -62.07
N PRO A 70 -17.63 -34.97 -62.12
CA PRO A 70 -16.82 -35.47 -61.03
C PRO A 70 -15.61 -34.56 -60.74
N GLU A 71 -14.95 -34.03 -61.77
CA GLU A 71 -13.83 -33.10 -61.64
C GLU A 71 -14.21 -31.80 -60.93
N MET A 72 -15.38 -31.23 -61.28
CA MET A 72 -15.86 -30.00 -60.65
C MET A 72 -16.30 -30.27 -59.21
N THR A 73 -16.90 -31.43 -58.94
CA THR A 73 -17.26 -31.87 -57.59
C THR A 73 -16.03 -31.97 -56.69
N GLN A 74 -14.93 -32.55 -57.22
CA GLN A 74 -13.66 -32.61 -56.50
C GLN A 74 -13.08 -31.22 -56.26
N ARG A 75 -12.99 -30.34 -57.28
CA ARG A 75 -12.48 -28.96 -57.12
C ARG A 75 -13.26 -28.14 -56.10
N ILE A 76 -14.59 -28.32 -56.04
CA ILE A 76 -15.45 -27.67 -55.03
C ILE A 76 -15.13 -28.20 -53.63
N TYR A 77 -15.02 -29.52 -53.47
CA TYR A 77 -14.68 -30.15 -52.19
C TYR A 77 -13.28 -29.73 -51.69
N ASP A 78 -12.27 -29.82 -52.55
CA ASP A 78 -10.88 -29.47 -52.22
C ASP A 78 -10.78 -27.99 -51.81
N LYS A 79 -11.47 -27.09 -52.52
CA LYS A 79 -11.56 -25.67 -52.14
C LYS A 79 -12.32 -25.46 -50.82
N PHE A 80 -13.43 -26.17 -50.61
CA PHE A 80 -14.20 -26.07 -49.37
C PHE A 80 -13.39 -26.51 -48.15
N ILE A 81 -12.73 -27.67 -48.21
CA ILE A 81 -11.92 -28.19 -47.12
C ILE A 81 -10.71 -27.29 -46.86
N THR A 82 -9.97 -26.87 -47.90
CA THR A 82 -8.82 -25.98 -47.72
C THR A 82 -9.22 -24.63 -47.14
N GLN A 83 -10.27 -23.98 -47.66
CA GLN A 83 -10.75 -22.69 -47.13
C GLN A 83 -11.28 -22.80 -45.69
N LEU A 84 -11.96 -23.91 -45.34
CA LEU A 84 -12.40 -24.18 -43.98
C LEU A 84 -11.22 -24.40 -43.02
N GLN A 85 -10.18 -25.11 -43.48
CA GLN A 85 -8.96 -25.32 -42.70
C GLN A 85 -8.15 -24.04 -42.50
N THR A 86 -7.97 -23.20 -43.52
CA THR A 86 -7.22 -21.95 -43.38
C THR A 86 -7.98 -20.99 -42.47
N SER A 87 -9.27 -20.75 -42.75
CA SER A 87 -10.10 -19.84 -41.95
C SER A 87 -10.11 -20.22 -40.46
N ILE A 88 -10.33 -21.50 -40.09
CA ILE A 88 -10.31 -21.91 -38.67
C ILE A 88 -8.91 -21.73 -38.05
N ARG A 89 -7.82 -21.92 -38.81
CA ARG A 89 -6.45 -21.70 -38.31
C ARG A 89 -6.13 -20.22 -38.16
N GLU A 90 -6.60 -19.38 -39.09
CA GLU A 90 -6.43 -17.94 -39.12
C GLU A 90 -7.16 -17.32 -37.92
N GLU A 91 -8.47 -17.60 -37.76
CA GLU A 91 -9.30 -17.17 -36.61
C GLU A 91 -8.69 -17.59 -35.26
N ILE A 92 -8.22 -18.84 -35.13
CA ILE A 92 -7.58 -19.31 -33.89
C ILE A 92 -6.22 -18.63 -33.64
N SER A 93 -5.48 -18.27 -34.70
CA SER A 93 -4.21 -17.55 -34.58
C SER A 93 -4.43 -16.08 -34.20
N GLU A 94 -5.49 -15.46 -34.72
CA GLU A 94 -5.94 -14.12 -34.34
C GLU A 94 -6.38 -14.09 -32.87
N ILE A 95 -7.26 -15.01 -32.43
CA ILE A 95 -7.64 -15.16 -31.02
C ILE A 95 -6.42 -15.39 -30.11
N LYS A 96 -5.45 -16.21 -30.53
CA LYS A 96 -4.18 -16.43 -29.79
C LYS A 96 -3.38 -15.13 -29.65
N ALA A 97 -3.35 -14.28 -30.67
CA ALA A 97 -2.63 -13.01 -30.67
C ALA A 97 -3.35 -11.93 -29.85
N GLU A 98 -4.65 -11.73 -30.07
CA GLU A 98 -5.48 -10.74 -29.37
C GLU A 98 -5.49 -10.96 -27.86
N GLY A 99 -5.75 -12.20 -27.41
CA GLY A 99 -5.72 -12.56 -26.00
C GLY A 99 -4.32 -12.75 -25.43
N ASN A 100 -3.26 -12.57 -26.23
CA ASN A 100 -1.85 -12.84 -25.88
C ASN A 100 -1.66 -14.22 -25.20
N LEU A 101 -2.34 -15.25 -25.73
CA LEU A 101 -2.44 -16.56 -25.09
C LEU A 101 -1.08 -17.23 -24.92
N GLU A 102 -0.12 -16.98 -25.81
CA GLU A 102 1.23 -17.54 -25.68
C GLU A 102 1.94 -17.03 -24.42
N ALA A 103 1.93 -15.72 -24.15
CA ALA A 103 2.53 -15.17 -22.94
C ALA A 103 1.79 -15.64 -21.67
N VAL A 104 0.45 -15.67 -21.70
CA VAL A 104 -0.37 -16.10 -20.55
C VAL A 104 -0.17 -17.58 -20.23
N LEU A 105 -0.13 -18.47 -21.24
CA LEU A 105 0.08 -19.90 -21.05
C LEU A 105 1.52 -20.23 -20.66
N ASN A 106 2.52 -19.53 -21.21
CA ASN A 106 3.92 -19.69 -20.79
C ASN A 106 4.14 -19.19 -19.35
N ALA A 107 3.51 -18.08 -18.95
CA ALA A 107 3.53 -17.62 -17.56
C ALA A 107 2.80 -18.57 -16.60
N LEU A 108 1.69 -19.18 -17.04
CA LEU A 108 1.00 -20.24 -16.29
C LEU A 108 1.87 -21.50 -16.16
N ASP A 109 2.64 -21.87 -17.20
CA ASP A 109 3.65 -22.93 -17.11
C ASP A 109 4.68 -22.58 -16.03
N THR A 110 5.25 -21.37 -16.02
CA THR A 110 6.18 -20.90 -14.95
C THR A 110 5.56 -20.97 -13.55
N ILE A 111 4.35 -20.45 -13.35
CA ILE A 111 3.66 -20.46 -12.04
C ILE A 111 3.39 -21.90 -11.55
N VAL A 112 3.10 -22.82 -12.47
CA VAL A 112 2.91 -24.25 -12.15
C VAL A 112 4.22 -24.91 -11.78
N GLU A 113 5.32 -24.61 -12.48
CA GLU A 113 6.67 -25.08 -12.15
C GLU A 113 7.12 -24.58 -10.75
N GLU A 114 6.99 -23.27 -10.47
CA GLU A 114 7.26 -22.68 -9.14
C GLU A 114 6.38 -23.25 -8.02
N GLY A 115 5.19 -23.75 -8.37
CA GLY A 115 4.24 -24.33 -7.43
C GLY A 115 4.47 -25.80 -7.08
N LYS A 116 5.31 -26.55 -7.82
CA LYS A 116 5.36 -28.02 -7.81
C LYS A 116 5.50 -28.68 -6.43
N ASP A 117 6.31 -28.10 -5.54
CA ASP A 117 6.56 -28.68 -4.21
C ASP A 117 5.38 -28.53 -3.23
N ARG A 118 4.42 -27.64 -3.53
CA ARG A 118 3.30 -27.30 -2.65
C ARG A 118 2.15 -28.30 -2.82
N LYS A 119 2.25 -29.42 -2.10
CA LYS A 119 1.26 -30.52 -2.15
C LYS A 119 -0.06 -30.21 -1.42
N GLU A 120 -0.12 -29.16 -0.62
CA GLU A 120 -1.34 -28.73 0.06
C GLU A 120 -2.31 -28.01 -0.89
N PRO A 121 -3.65 -28.10 -0.69
CA PRO A 121 -4.62 -27.36 -1.47
C PRO A 121 -4.37 -25.84 -1.41
N ALA A 122 -3.90 -25.28 -2.52
CA ALA A 122 -3.68 -23.84 -2.64
C ALA A 122 -4.98 -23.07 -2.40
N TRP A 123 -4.88 -21.96 -1.64
CA TRP A 123 -6.01 -21.10 -1.29
C TRP A 123 -6.83 -20.67 -2.51
N ARG A 124 -8.14 -20.51 -2.30
CA ARG A 124 -9.10 -20.00 -3.29
C ARG A 124 -9.93 -18.90 -2.62
N PRO A 125 -10.42 -17.90 -3.39
CA PRO A 125 -11.37 -16.92 -2.88
C PRO A 125 -12.54 -17.62 -2.18
N SER A 126 -12.91 -17.15 -1.00
CA SER A 126 -13.99 -17.73 -0.20
C SER A 126 -15.37 -17.22 -0.60
N GLY A 127 -15.45 -16.23 -1.51
CA GLY A 127 -16.68 -15.54 -1.87
C GLY A 127 -17.11 -14.49 -0.84
N ILE A 128 -16.29 -14.24 0.18
CA ILE A 128 -16.54 -13.25 1.25
C ILE A 128 -15.44 -12.19 1.16
N PRO A 129 -15.69 -11.02 0.55
CA PRO A 129 -14.66 -10.02 0.25
C PRO A 129 -13.84 -9.59 1.47
N GLU A 130 -14.47 -9.42 2.63
CA GLU A 130 -13.81 -8.97 3.86
C GLU A 130 -12.77 -9.97 4.34
N LYS A 131 -13.09 -11.27 4.23
CA LYS A 131 -12.22 -12.38 4.66
C LYS A 131 -11.04 -12.57 3.71
N ASP A 132 -11.29 -12.43 2.41
CA ASP A 132 -10.27 -12.56 1.38
C ASP A 132 -9.32 -11.35 1.39
N LEU A 133 -9.85 -10.13 1.60
CA LEU A 133 -9.09 -8.88 1.73
C LEU A 133 -8.25 -8.82 3.01
N GLN A 134 -8.75 -9.32 4.14
CA GLN A 134 -8.01 -9.37 5.41
C GLN A 134 -6.62 -9.99 5.26
N ARG A 135 -6.51 -11.10 4.52
CA ARG A 135 -5.22 -11.79 4.30
C ARG A 135 -4.18 -10.89 3.61
N THR A 136 -4.63 -10.02 2.71
CA THR A 136 -3.80 -9.07 1.96
C THR A 136 -3.45 -7.84 2.79
N MET A 137 -4.37 -7.34 3.62
CA MET A 137 -4.14 -6.12 4.41
C MET A 137 -3.33 -6.34 5.70
N VAL A 138 -3.43 -7.52 6.33
CA VAL A 138 -2.79 -7.82 7.62
C VAL A 138 -1.29 -7.50 7.67
N PRO A 139 -0.43 -7.84 6.68
CA PRO A 139 0.98 -7.49 6.70
C PRO A 139 1.25 -5.98 6.85
N TYR A 140 0.49 -5.14 6.16
CA TYR A 140 0.62 -3.68 6.23
C TYR A 140 0.18 -3.13 7.59
N PHE A 141 -0.92 -3.64 8.14
CA PHE A 141 -1.38 -3.24 9.49
C PHE A 141 -0.41 -3.70 10.60
N LEU A 142 0.23 -4.86 10.47
CA LEU A 142 1.30 -5.30 11.36
C LEU A 142 2.51 -4.36 11.28
N GLN A 143 2.97 -4.02 10.07
CA GLN A 143 4.07 -3.06 9.86
C GLN A 143 3.75 -1.68 10.47
N GLN A 144 2.51 -1.19 10.30
CA GLN A 144 2.05 0.07 10.89
C GLN A 144 2.01 0.01 12.42
N ARG A 145 1.44 -1.06 13.00
CA ARG A 145 1.42 -1.31 14.45
C ARG A 145 2.83 -1.28 15.03
N ASP A 146 3.76 -2.01 14.41
CA ASP A 146 5.12 -2.17 14.90
C ASP A 146 5.94 -0.88 14.75
N ALA A 147 5.62 -0.03 13.76
CA ALA A 147 6.17 1.33 13.65
C ALA A 147 5.62 2.28 14.73
N LEU A 148 4.33 2.21 15.05
CA LEU A 148 3.72 3.00 16.12
C LEU A 148 4.22 2.58 17.50
N GLN A 149 4.32 1.28 17.77
CA GLN A 149 4.84 0.74 19.04
C GLN A 149 6.28 1.21 19.31
N ARG A 150 7.17 1.16 18.31
CA ARG A 150 8.55 1.69 18.44
C ARG A 150 8.59 3.19 18.75
N ARG A 151 7.68 3.98 18.16
CA ARG A 151 7.55 5.43 18.46
C ARG A 151 7.07 5.68 19.88
N VAL A 152 6.08 4.93 20.35
CA VAL A 152 5.55 5.01 21.73
C VAL A 152 6.62 4.62 22.74
N GLN A 153 7.29 3.48 22.54
CA GLN A 153 8.39 3.01 23.40
C GLN A 153 9.54 4.02 23.51
N LYS A 154 9.91 4.65 22.37
CA LYS A 154 10.90 5.74 22.38
C LYS A 154 10.41 6.92 23.23
N GLN A 155 9.18 7.38 23.03
CA GLN A 155 8.65 8.53 23.78
C GLN A 155 8.51 8.22 25.28
N GLU A 156 8.13 7.00 25.66
CA GLU A 156 8.11 6.56 27.05
C GLU A 156 9.50 6.58 27.70
N ALA A 157 10.54 6.15 26.97
CA ALA A 157 11.91 6.17 27.47
C ALA A 157 12.41 7.61 27.70
N GLU A 158 12.18 8.51 26.74
CA GLU A 158 12.49 9.94 26.89
C GLU A 158 11.69 10.57 28.05
N ASN A 159 10.39 10.27 28.16
CA ASN A 159 9.55 10.79 29.24
C ASN A 159 9.98 10.30 30.63
N ARG A 160 10.47 9.06 30.76
CA ARG A 160 11.06 8.54 32.01
C ARG A 160 12.33 9.32 32.39
N GLN A 161 13.26 9.49 31.45
CA GLN A 161 14.49 10.27 31.67
C GLN A 161 14.19 11.73 32.07
N LEU A 162 13.20 12.36 31.43
CA LEU A 162 12.75 13.71 31.79
C LEU A 162 12.08 13.77 33.17
N ALA A 163 11.31 12.75 33.56
CA ALA A 163 10.72 12.65 34.90
C ALA A 163 11.81 12.51 35.98
N ASP A 164 12.80 11.65 35.77
CA ASP A 164 13.94 11.46 36.67
C ASP A 164 14.77 12.75 36.83
N ALA A 165 15.00 13.47 35.72
CA ALA A 165 15.66 14.78 35.74
C ALA A 165 14.84 15.83 36.52
N VAL A 166 13.51 15.85 36.38
CA VAL A 166 12.63 16.72 37.17
C VAL A 166 12.65 16.35 38.65
N LEU A 167 12.71 15.06 39.01
CA LEU A 167 12.84 14.61 40.40
C LEU A 167 14.23 14.90 40.99
N ALA A 168 15.29 14.92 40.19
CA ALA A 168 16.61 15.41 40.60
C ALA A 168 16.59 16.93 40.85
N GLY A 169 16.04 17.72 39.90
CA GLY A 169 15.92 19.17 40.04
C GLY A 169 15.06 19.63 41.22
N ARG A 170 13.97 18.91 41.53
CA ARG A 170 13.13 19.19 42.72
C ARG A 170 13.92 19.05 44.02
N ARG A 171 14.68 17.96 44.18
CA ARG A 171 15.54 17.73 45.36
C ARG A 171 16.62 18.81 45.51
N GLN A 172 17.21 19.28 44.40
CA GLN A 172 18.16 20.40 44.42
C GLN A 172 17.49 21.72 44.88
N VAL A 173 16.26 21.99 44.43
CA VAL A 173 15.50 23.16 44.88
C VAL A 173 15.13 23.06 46.36
N GLU A 174 14.73 21.90 46.85
CA GLU A 174 14.45 21.64 48.27
C GLU A 174 15.71 21.86 49.13
N GLU A 175 16.87 21.34 48.71
CA GLU A 175 18.15 21.57 49.40
C GLU A 175 18.53 23.07 49.41
N LEU A 176 18.44 23.76 48.27
CA LEU A 176 18.73 25.19 48.18
C LEU A 176 17.76 26.04 49.02
N GLN A 177 16.50 25.63 49.15
CA GLN A 177 15.55 26.27 50.08
C GLN A 177 15.96 26.08 51.53
N LEU A 178 16.37 24.87 51.94
CA LEU A 178 16.86 24.60 53.30
C LEU A 178 18.15 25.39 53.60
N GLN A 179 19.10 25.44 52.67
CA GLN A 179 20.31 26.26 52.79
C GLN A 179 19.97 27.76 52.88
N GLY A 180 18.98 28.23 52.11
CA GLY A 180 18.48 29.61 52.16
C GLY A 180 17.84 29.96 53.50
N GLN A 181 16.97 29.09 54.03
CA GLN A 181 16.33 29.24 55.34
C GLN A 181 17.37 29.22 56.47
N ALA A 182 18.33 28.28 56.45
CA ALA A 182 19.40 28.22 57.45
C ALA A 182 20.26 29.49 57.47
N ARG A 183 20.61 30.03 56.28
CA ARG A 183 21.29 31.33 56.17
C ARG A 183 20.42 32.46 56.72
N GLN A 184 19.14 32.52 56.37
CA GLN A 184 18.20 33.53 56.87
C GLN A 184 18.07 33.51 58.40
N GLN A 185 17.97 32.32 59.00
CA GLN A 185 17.92 32.14 60.45
C GLN A 185 19.22 32.58 61.13
N ALA A 186 20.39 32.25 60.56
CA ALA A 186 21.68 32.72 61.06
C ALA A 186 21.80 34.26 61.04
N TRP A 187 21.35 34.91 59.95
CA TRP A 187 21.28 36.38 59.87
C TRP A 187 20.30 36.99 60.90
N GLN A 188 19.19 36.32 61.21
CA GLN A 188 18.23 36.79 62.20
C GLN A 188 18.73 36.61 63.65
N ALA A 189 19.47 35.53 63.92
CA ALA A 189 20.07 35.21 65.22
C ALA A 189 21.31 36.06 65.57
N GLN A 190 21.84 36.86 64.63
CA GLN A 190 23.02 37.68 64.85
C GLN A 190 22.80 38.73 65.96
N PRO A 191 23.71 38.87 66.95
CA PRO A 191 23.55 39.77 68.09
C PRO A 191 23.27 41.24 67.71
N ARG A 192 22.52 41.94 68.58
CA ARG A 192 22.08 43.33 68.35
C ARG A 192 23.24 44.32 68.16
N GLU A 193 24.41 44.03 68.69
CA GLU A 193 25.62 44.88 68.60
C GLU A 193 26.00 45.15 67.14
N TYR A 194 26.01 44.13 66.29
CA TYR A 194 26.33 44.27 64.86
C TYR A 194 25.31 45.13 64.08
N LYS A 195 24.07 45.26 64.57
CA LYS A 195 23.04 46.13 63.95
C LYS A 195 23.27 47.61 64.24
N TRP A 196 24.11 47.97 65.21
CA TRP A 196 24.51 49.36 65.45
C TRP A 196 25.71 49.77 64.60
N CYS A 197 26.71 48.90 64.42
CA CYS A 197 27.88 49.20 63.58
C CYS A 197 27.50 49.57 62.14
N TRP A 198 26.56 48.84 61.52
CA TRP A 198 26.05 49.17 60.18
C TRP A 198 25.30 50.51 60.09
N ARG A 199 24.77 51.04 61.21
CA ARG A 199 24.07 52.34 61.26
C ARG A 199 25.00 53.51 61.62
N LEU A 200 26.17 53.24 62.19
CA LEU A 200 27.19 54.24 62.50
C LEU A 200 28.25 54.36 61.40
N GLY A 201 28.49 53.29 60.62
CA GLY A 201 29.49 53.26 59.55
C GLY A 201 29.22 54.19 58.36
N GLU A 202 27.97 54.61 58.12
CA GLU A 202 27.62 55.51 57.02
C GLU A 202 27.91 57.00 57.33
N ALA A 203 28.21 57.35 58.58
CA ALA A 203 28.23 58.74 59.04
C ALA A 203 29.61 59.42 59.08
N ALA A 204 30.71 58.68 58.87
CA ALA A 204 32.05 59.21 59.10
C ALA A 204 33.16 58.61 58.21
N GLN A 205 33.40 59.21 57.04
CA GLN A 205 34.69 59.85 56.70
C GLN A 205 34.69 60.43 55.27
N LEU A 206 35.26 61.63 55.11
CA LEU A 206 35.59 62.24 53.82
C LEU A 206 37.07 62.02 53.50
N SER A 207 37.37 61.90 52.20
CA SER A 207 38.68 61.56 51.62
C SER A 207 39.73 62.68 51.77
N PRO A 208 41.04 62.44 51.52
CA PRO A 208 41.52 62.45 50.13
C PRO A 208 42.67 61.47 49.76
N GLU A 209 42.85 61.24 48.44
CA GLU A 209 44.14 61.10 47.69
C GLU A 209 45.24 60.12 48.21
N GLN A 210 45.79 59.12 47.50
CA GLN A 210 45.54 58.41 46.21
C GLN A 210 46.16 56.97 46.38
N GLN A 211 46.51 56.10 45.40
CA GLN A 211 46.41 56.04 43.93
C GLN A 211 46.39 54.57 43.43
N HIS A 212 45.30 54.13 42.79
CA HIS A 212 45.33 53.29 41.57
C HIS A 212 43.90 53.15 41.00
N GLN A 213 43.70 53.59 39.76
CA GLN A 213 42.36 53.69 39.17
C GLN A 213 42.05 52.53 38.24
N HIS A 214 41.18 51.62 38.67
CA HIS A 214 40.26 50.95 37.74
C HIS A 214 38.82 51.12 38.26
N THR A 215 38.32 52.34 38.11
CA THR A 215 36.91 52.63 38.33
C THR A 215 36.09 51.89 37.27
N MET A 216 35.45 50.79 37.67
CA MET A 216 34.38 50.13 36.91
C MET A 216 33.18 51.08 36.85
N ARG A 217 33.25 52.08 35.97
CA ARG A 217 32.21 53.08 35.77
C ARG A 217 30.91 52.33 35.43
N PRO A 218 29.83 52.45 36.24
CA PRO A 218 28.62 51.66 36.01
C PRO A 218 27.90 52.07 34.72
N LEU A 219 28.06 53.32 34.28
CA LEU A 219 27.43 53.85 33.06
C LEU A 219 27.85 53.10 31.77
N PRO A 220 29.16 52.94 31.42
CA PRO A 220 29.55 52.13 30.27
C PRO A 220 29.24 50.63 30.43
N LEU A 221 29.19 50.07 31.65
CA LEU A 221 28.77 48.69 31.86
C LEU A 221 27.26 48.50 31.61
N LEU A 222 26.43 49.43 32.08
CA LEU A 222 24.99 49.47 31.78
C LEU A 222 24.74 49.78 30.30
N ALA A 223 25.55 50.61 29.66
CA ALA A 223 25.49 50.86 28.22
C ALA A 223 25.90 49.62 27.40
N LEU A 224 26.92 48.87 27.83
CA LEU A 224 27.32 47.60 27.20
C LEU A 224 26.28 46.50 27.43
N LEU A 225 25.62 46.44 28.59
CA LEU A 225 24.50 45.54 28.85
C LEU A 225 23.25 45.94 28.05
N ALA A 226 22.97 47.23 27.89
CA ALA A 226 21.89 47.73 27.04
C ALA A 226 22.17 47.46 25.55
N LEU A 227 23.42 47.63 25.10
CA LEU A 227 23.86 47.26 23.75
C LEU A 227 23.79 45.74 23.54
N ALA A 228 24.18 44.92 24.52
CA ALA A 228 24.02 43.47 24.46
C ALA A 228 22.53 43.07 24.38
N ALA A 229 21.65 43.71 25.15
CA ALA A 229 20.20 43.51 25.06
C ALA A 229 19.63 43.95 23.70
N LEU A 230 20.11 45.06 23.13
CA LEU A 230 19.74 45.52 21.78
C LEU A 230 20.26 44.58 20.68
N CYS A 231 21.49 44.07 20.79
CA CYS A 231 22.03 43.08 19.85
C CYS A 231 21.27 41.73 19.92
N LEU A 232 20.85 41.31 21.12
CA LEU A 232 20.03 40.10 21.31
C LEU A 232 18.56 40.30 20.89
N ALA A 233 18.05 41.52 20.92
CA ALA A 233 16.72 41.87 20.37
C ALA A 233 16.74 42.19 18.86
N GLY A 234 17.92 42.47 18.29
CA GLY A 234 18.11 42.88 16.90
C GLY A 234 18.10 41.74 15.87
N TRP A 235 18.14 40.47 16.30
CA TRP A 235 17.97 39.31 15.43
C TRP A 235 16.53 38.79 15.47
N ALA A 236 15.65 39.55 14.81
CA ALA A 236 14.23 39.24 14.64
C ALA A 236 13.77 39.22 13.16
N ASP A 237 14.70 39.01 12.23
CA ASP A 237 14.42 38.39 10.93
C ASP A 237 15.43 37.23 10.76
N ALA A 238 15.04 35.99 10.44
CA ALA A 238 13.77 35.56 9.84
C ALA A 238 12.93 34.59 10.70
N LYS A 239 11.65 34.47 10.31
CA LYS A 239 10.60 33.51 10.75
C LYS A 239 11.06 32.02 10.66
N PRO A 240 10.50 31.08 11.47
CA PRO A 240 9.04 30.81 11.52
C PRO A 240 8.33 31.03 12.87
N SER A 241 6.99 31.17 12.79
CA SER A 241 6.01 31.14 13.90
C SER A 241 6.01 29.81 14.66
N ARG A 242 5.99 29.74 16.00
CA ARG A 242 5.02 30.24 17.02
C ARG A 242 3.75 29.38 17.18
N ALA A 243 3.76 28.57 18.24
CA ALA A 243 2.63 28.18 19.11
C ALA A 243 3.27 27.55 20.37
N GLU A 244 3.61 28.30 21.42
CA GLU A 244 2.75 29.04 22.36
C GLU A 244 1.78 28.14 23.15
N SER A 245 1.90 28.21 24.48
CA SER A 245 1.33 27.28 25.46
C SER A 245 -0.20 27.42 25.60
N GLY A 246 -0.94 26.41 25.13
CA GLY A 246 -2.36 26.20 25.48
C GLY A 246 -2.49 25.11 26.55
N ARG A 247 -3.04 25.44 27.74
CA ARG A 247 -3.23 24.48 28.84
C ARG A 247 -4.72 24.13 29.00
N GLY A 248 -5.17 23.03 28.42
CA GLY A 248 -6.54 22.52 28.62
C GLY A 248 -7.02 21.51 27.57
N ALA A 249 -8.20 20.94 27.81
CA ALA A 249 -9.01 20.13 26.88
C ALA A 249 -8.33 18.89 26.25
N ALA A 250 -8.18 17.82 27.03
CA ALA A 250 -7.86 16.48 26.52
C ALA A 250 -9.08 15.77 25.85
N PHE A 251 -9.73 16.43 24.90
CA PHE A 251 -10.74 15.85 24.00
C PHE A 251 -10.68 16.57 22.64
N VAL A 252 -10.14 15.90 21.62
CA VAL A 252 -10.06 16.43 20.24
C VAL A 252 -11.47 16.55 19.65
N SER A 253 -11.80 17.70 19.08
CA SER A 253 -13.12 17.92 18.50
C SER A 253 -13.28 17.18 17.15
N LYS A 254 -14.53 16.84 16.79
CA LYS A 254 -14.84 16.11 15.55
C LYS A 254 -14.36 16.83 14.28
N GLN A 255 -14.14 18.14 14.35
CA GLN A 255 -13.67 18.98 13.25
C GLN A 255 -12.16 18.88 13.01
N GLU A 256 -11.34 18.78 14.07
CA GLU A 256 -9.88 18.61 13.94
C GLU A 256 -9.51 17.22 13.40
N GLY A 257 -10.28 16.18 13.76
CA GLY A 257 -10.18 14.87 13.13
C GLY A 257 -10.38 14.92 11.61
N SER A 258 -11.29 15.78 11.13
CA SER A 258 -11.50 15.98 9.69
C SER A 258 -10.29 16.62 8.99
N GLU A 259 -9.54 17.49 9.68
CA GLU A 259 -8.30 18.09 9.15
C GLU A 259 -7.19 17.06 9.02
N VAL A 260 -7.06 16.14 9.98
CA VAL A 260 -6.09 15.03 9.90
C VAL A 260 -6.43 14.08 8.75
N VAL A 261 -7.70 13.72 8.56
CA VAL A 261 -8.14 12.91 7.40
C VAL A 261 -7.89 13.64 6.07
N LYS A 262 -8.17 14.95 5.99
CA LYS A 262 -7.86 15.79 4.82
C LYS A 262 -6.36 15.92 4.54
N ARG A 263 -5.49 15.77 5.54
CA ARG A 263 -4.03 15.67 5.34
C ARG A 263 -3.60 14.28 4.87
N PHE A 264 -4.34 13.23 5.23
CA PHE A 264 -4.08 11.86 4.80
C PHE A 264 -4.52 11.59 3.35
N ARG A 265 -5.69 12.09 2.90
CA ARG A 265 -6.16 12.01 1.49
C ARG A 265 -5.09 12.62 0.56
N ARG A 266 -4.69 13.87 0.85
CA ARG A 266 -3.57 14.60 0.19
C ARG A 266 -2.23 13.87 0.14
N TYR A 267 -1.97 12.89 1.02
CA TYR A 267 -0.73 12.12 1.05
C TYR A 267 -0.80 10.83 0.20
N LEU A 268 -2.00 10.32 -0.09
CA LEU A 268 -2.22 9.32 -1.14
C LEU A 268 -2.11 9.97 -2.52
N ASP A 269 -2.76 11.12 -2.70
CA ASP A 269 -2.84 11.83 -3.98
C ASP A 269 -1.43 12.18 -4.53
N HIS A 270 -0.47 12.44 -3.63
CA HIS A 270 0.92 12.75 -3.98
C HIS A 270 1.74 11.54 -4.49
N TRP A 271 1.21 10.30 -4.43
CA TRP A 271 1.91 9.11 -4.94
C TRP A 271 1.67 8.85 -6.43
N LEU A 272 0.69 9.52 -7.05
CA LEU A 272 0.53 9.55 -8.52
C LEU A 272 1.15 10.85 -9.06
N GLY A 273 2.27 10.72 -9.76
CA GLY A 273 3.14 11.82 -10.18
C GLY A 273 2.61 12.70 -11.32
N ALA A 274 1.40 13.25 -11.19
CA ALA A 274 0.86 14.29 -12.07
C ALA A 274 0.62 15.59 -11.27
N PRO A 275 0.83 16.78 -11.86
CA PRO A 275 0.36 18.02 -11.24
C PRO A 275 -1.17 17.98 -11.20
N ALA A 276 -1.75 18.00 -9.99
CA ALA A 276 -3.20 17.96 -9.83
C ALA A 276 -3.86 19.10 -10.63
N PRO A 277 -4.92 18.82 -11.41
CA PRO A 277 -5.79 19.87 -11.94
C PRO A 277 -6.25 20.80 -10.82
N TYR A 278 -6.47 22.07 -11.13
CA TYR A 278 -7.10 22.99 -10.19
C TYR A 278 -8.47 22.39 -9.80
N PRO A 279 -8.76 22.13 -8.52
CA PRO A 279 -9.99 21.44 -8.13
C PRO A 279 -11.20 22.14 -8.71
N ASP A 280 -12.05 21.40 -9.43
CA ASP A 280 -13.23 21.97 -10.07
C ASP A 280 -14.12 22.56 -8.97
N PRO A 281 -14.51 23.84 -9.03
CA PRO A 281 -15.45 24.43 -8.07
C PRO A 281 -16.78 23.66 -7.96
N LEU A 282 -17.08 22.77 -8.92
CA LEU A 282 -18.23 21.89 -8.93
C LEU A 282 -17.99 20.48 -8.34
N GLU A 283 -16.76 20.05 -8.06
CA GLU A 283 -16.46 18.73 -7.43
C GLU A 283 -17.27 18.45 -6.16
N PRO A 284 -17.40 19.39 -5.19
CA PRO A 284 -18.20 19.15 -3.97
C PRO A 284 -19.71 19.04 -4.23
N ARG A 285 -20.18 19.39 -5.43
CA ARG A 285 -21.57 19.25 -5.87
C ARG A 285 -21.75 17.97 -6.69
N ARG A 286 -20.72 17.55 -7.41
CA ARG A 286 -20.60 16.24 -8.06
C ARG A 286 -20.67 15.11 -7.04
N GLU A 287 -19.85 15.13 -5.97
CA GLU A 287 -19.92 14.15 -4.87
C GLU A 287 -21.35 14.06 -4.26
N VAL A 288 -22.17 15.12 -4.33
CA VAL A 288 -23.56 15.16 -3.81
C VAL A 288 -24.62 14.62 -4.80
N CYS A 289 -24.34 14.62 -6.10
CA CYS A 289 -25.22 13.99 -7.10
C CYS A 289 -24.92 12.49 -7.23
N GLU A 290 -23.64 12.12 -7.27
CA GLU A 290 -23.17 10.72 -7.32
C GLU A 290 -23.58 9.91 -6.07
N LEU A 291 -23.87 10.57 -4.95
CA LEU A 291 -24.44 9.95 -3.73
C LEU A 291 -25.98 9.81 -3.75
N ASN A 292 -26.66 10.19 -4.84
CA ASN A 292 -28.11 10.10 -4.99
C ASN A 292 -28.46 9.44 -6.34
N PRO A 293 -28.93 8.18 -6.38
CA PRO A 293 -29.07 7.42 -7.64
C PRO A 293 -30.00 8.11 -8.65
N ASP A 294 -31.08 8.75 -8.19
CA ASP A 294 -32.00 9.47 -9.09
C ASP A 294 -31.34 10.70 -9.75
N CYS A 295 -30.32 11.28 -9.12
CA CYS A 295 -29.52 12.38 -9.65
C CYS A 295 -28.41 11.86 -10.59
N ASP A 296 -27.80 10.73 -10.24
CA ASP A 296 -26.70 10.09 -10.98
C ASP A 296 -27.16 9.54 -12.34
N GLU A 297 -28.26 8.75 -12.36
CA GLU A 297 -28.89 8.28 -13.62
C GLU A 297 -29.32 9.46 -14.51
N LEU A 298 -29.78 10.57 -13.92
CA LEU A 298 -30.12 11.78 -14.66
C LEU A 298 -28.87 12.52 -15.16
N ALA A 299 -27.75 12.49 -14.43
CA ALA A 299 -26.49 13.12 -14.82
C ALA A 299 -25.88 12.45 -16.08
N ASP A 300 -26.03 11.14 -16.24
CA ASP A 300 -25.66 10.41 -17.46
C ASP A 300 -26.49 10.81 -18.69
N HIS A 301 -27.75 11.21 -18.48
CA HIS A 301 -28.67 11.53 -19.58
C HIS A 301 -28.67 12.99 -20.02
N ILE A 302 -28.50 13.95 -19.09
CA ILE A 302 -28.56 15.39 -19.38
C ILE A 302 -27.36 16.21 -18.87
N GLY A 303 -26.34 15.53 -18.32
CA GLY A 303 -25.15 16.16 -17.76
C GLY A 303 -25.34 16.62 -16.31
N PHE A 304 -24.35 16.29 -15.47
CA PHE A 304 -24.31 16.58 -14.03
C PHE A 304 -24.85 17.98 -13.65
N GLN A 305 -24.40 19.06 -14.30
CA GLN A 305 -24.76 20.42 -13.91
C GLN A 305 -26.27 20.70 -14.01
N GLU A 306 -26.94 20.08 -14.98
CA GLU A 306 -28.37 20.25 -15.24
C GLU A 306 -29.23 19.23 -14.47
N ALA A 307 -28.69 18.04 -14.19
CA ALA A 307 -29.27 17.08 -13.25
C ALA A 307 -29.28 17.63 -11.81
N TYR A 308 -28.12 18.12 -11.33
CA TYR A 308 -27.99 18.81 -10.04
C TYR A 308 -28.95 20.00 -9.95
N ARG A 309 -29.09 20.79 -11.02
CA ARG A 309 -30.03 21.93 -11.06
C ARG A 309 -31.49 21.52 -10.93
N ARG A 310 -31.88 20.34 -11.44
CA ARG A 310 -33.23 19.77 -11.28
C ARG A 310 -33.50 19.25 -9.87
N PHE A 311 -32.53 18.58 -9.25
CA PHE A 311 -32.72 17.98 -7.91
C PHE A 311 -32.52 18.96 -6.75
N TYR A 312 -31.50 19.81 -6.80
CA TYR A 312 -31.06 20.64 -5.68
C TYR A 312 -31.25 22.15 -5.90
N GLY A 313 -31.70 22.56 -7.08
CA GLY A 313 -31.94 23.97 -7.42
C GLY A 313 -30.73 24.67 -8.03
N THR A 314 -30.78 25.99 -8.12
CA THR A 314 -29.75 26.78 -8.80
C THR A 314 -28.44 26.91 -8.00
N ALA A 315 -27.36 27.13 -8.75
CA ALA A 315 -25.98 27.11 -8.32
C ALA A 315 -25.58 28.26 -7.38
#